data_AF-A0A257LV78-F1
#
_entry.id   AF-A0A257LV78-F1
#
_cell.length_a   1.000
_cell.length_b   1.000
_cell.length_c   1.000
_cell.angle_alpha   90.00
_cell.angle_beta   90.00
_cell.angle_gamma   90.00
#
_symmetry.space_group_name_H-M   'P 1'
#
loop_
_entity.id
_entity.type
_entity.pdbx_description
1 polymer ?
#
loop_
_entity_poly.entity_id
_entity_poly.type
_entity_poly.pdbx_seq_one_letter_code
_entity_poly.pdbx_strand_id
1 'polypeptide(L)'
;TAALGGKKRVLSGELIKRLRKRFAPGGLLFYGQGKWYPGEQIPRWALACYWRKDKEPIWEDEQWIADESKDYGHSSSDAKHFATALAGALGADPKWMMSAYEDVFHYLLRERRLPSNGDPLESNLKDPYERARLTRLFSQGLGEVVGFVLPLKREGTGASARWRSGPWFLREERLYLIPGDSPMGYRLPLDSLPWVTEAEYPYIIPADPTQTWGDLPPREPIMQVARSRSQAAAAAHDSERFPATQSSRAWVGETVTALHESEIPPTAQQSAKDVIRTAICFEPREGRLHIFLPPLEGTEEFLDLIACLEQTAAALNIPIILEGSPPPYDPRIQVLKVTPDPGVIEVNLQPAASWDELVENTTTLYEEAHLTRLTTEKFMVDGRHTGTGGGNHIILGGETPSDSALLRRPDLLRSMLTYWNH
;
A
#
# COMPACT_ATOMS: atom_id res chain seq x y z
N THR A 1 19.70 -10.13 4.67
CA THR A 1 20.81 -9.75 3.77
C THR A 1 21.47 -8.47 4.27
N ALA A 2 22.73 -8.20 3.90
CA ALA A 2 23.46 -6.98 4.31
C ALA A 2 22.77 -5.67 3.84
N ALA A 3 21.89 -5.75 2.83
CA ALA A 3 21.13 -4.61 2.32
C ALA A 3 20.07 -4.09 3.30
N LEU A 4 19.40 -4.99 4.04
CA LEU A 4 18.19 -4.71 4.83
C LEU A 4 18.43 -4.37 6.31
N GLY A 5 19.68 -4.26 6.75
CA GLY A 5 20.05 -4.23 8.17
C GLY A 5 19.14 -3.34 9.05
N GLY A 6 18.77 -3.85 10.23
CA GLY A 6 17.73 -3.22 11.08
C GLY A 6 17.97 -1.75 11.39
N LYS A 7 19.21 -1.36 11.70
CA LYS A 7 19.59 0.05 11.90
C LYS A 7 19.32 0.92 10.66
N LYS A 8 19.49 0.38 9.46
CA LYS A 8 19.24 1.11 8.21
C LYS A 8 17.76 1.47 8.09
N ARG A 9 16.85 0.53 8.38
CA ARG A 9 15.41 0.79 8.31
C ARG A 9 14.98 1.90 9.27
N VAL A 10 15.47 1.86 10.51
CA VAL A 10 15.18 2.90 11.51
C VAL A 10 15.70 4.27 11.06
N LEU A 11 16.96 4.37 10.64
CA LEU A 11 17.55 5.62 10.16
C LEU A 11 16.85 6.15 8.90
N SER A 12 16.45 5.27 7.98
CA SER A 12 15.67 5.66 6.80
C SER A 12 14.27 6.13 7.16
N GLY A 13 13.63 5.54 8.17
CA GLY A 13 12.36 5.99 8.72
C GLY A 13 12.46 7.39 9.37
N GLU A 14 13.54 7.66 10.10
CA GLU A 14 13.83 8.99 10.63
C GLU A 14 14.09 10.00 9.50
N LEU A 15 14.93 9.63 8.53
CA LEU A 15 15.27 10.49 7.39
C LEU A 15 14.02 10.86 6.59
N ILE A 16 13.17 9.91 6.22
CA ILE A 16 11.99 10.21 5.41
C ILE A 16 10.98 11.11 6.16
N LYS A 17 10.84 10.96 7.48
CA LYS A 17 10.02 11.85 8.31
C LYS A 17 10.56 13.28 8.31
N ARG A 18 11.88 13.46 8.33
CA ARG A 18 12.52 14.79 8.25
C ARG A 18 12.37 15.41 6.86
N LEU A 19 12.62 14.62 5.81
CA LEU A 19 12.43 15.05 4.43
C LEU A 19 10.97 15.44 4.15
N ARG A 20 10.00 14.69 4.69
CA ARG A 20 8.57 15.04 4.63
C ARG A 20 8.31 16.44 5.21
N LYS A 21 8.90 16.77 6.37
CA LYS A 21 8.72 18.11 6.97
C LYS A 21 9.27 19.24 6.12
N ARG A 22 10.34 18.99 5.36
CA ARG A 22 10.99 19.99 4.50
C ARG A 22 10.31 20.14 3.13
N PHE A 23 10.00 19.03 2.46
CA PHE A 23 9.52 19.03 1.08
C PHE A 23 8.01 18.83 0.94
N ALA A 24 7.39 18.11 1.87
CA ALA A 24 6.03 17.62 1.74
C ALA A 24 5.20 17.76 3.04
N PRO A 25 5.02 18.98 3.60
CA PRO A 25 4.08 19.18 4.68
C PRO A 25 2.69 18.65 4.28
N GLY A 26 2.11 17.79 5.11
CA GLY A 26 0.84 17.12 4.77
C GLY A 26 0.95 15.93 3.80
N GLY A 27 2.18 15.47 3.50
CA GLY A 27 2.42 14.30 2.67
C GLY A 27 2.04 13.00 3.36
N LEU A 28 1.70 11.98 2.58
CA LEU A 28 1.43 10.62 3.03
C LEU A 28 2.74 9.81 3.09
N LEU A 29 3.06 9.20 4.23
CA LEU A 29 4.11 8.19 4.32
C LEU A 29 3.57 6.81 3.96
N PHE A 30 4.30 6.10 3.12
CA PHE A 30 3.92 4.79 2.59
C PHE A 30 5.08 3.80 2.67
N TYR A 31 4.82 2.60 3.18
CA TYR A 31 5.81 1.59 3.54
C TYR A 31 5.70 0.40 2.58
N GLY A 32 6.25 0.54 1.38
CA GLY A 32 6.11 -0.43 0.31
C GLY A 32 7.25 -1.45 0.20
N GLN A 33 7.15 -2.28 -0.83
CA GLN A 33 8.22 -3.15 -1.31
C GLN A 33 8.96 -2.48 -2.48
N GLY A 34 10.28 -2.60 -2.47
CA GLY A 34 11.21 -2.14 -3.50
C GLY A 34 11.69 -3.28 -4.39
N LYS A 35 12.90 -3.12 -4.95
CA LYS A 35 13.51 -4.07 -5.88
C LYS A 35 13.65 -5.46 -5.24
N TRP A 36 13.40 -6.50 -6.02
CA TRP A 36 13.63 -7.90 -5.63
C TRP A 36 14.78 -8.47 -6.47
N TYR A 37 15.88 -8.82 -5.82
CA TYR A 37 17.05 -9.38 -6.50
C TYR A 37 17.06 -10.92 -6.43
N PRO A 38 17.57 -11.61 -7.46
CA PRO A 38 17.73 -13.06 -7.44
C PRO A 38 18.51 -13.53 -6.20
N GLY A 39 17.97 -14.55 -5.52
CA GLY A 39 18.56 -15.12 -4.31
C GLY A 39 18.16 -14.42 -2.99
N GLU A 40 17.45 -13.29 -3.03
CA GLU A 40 16.81 -12.71 -1.84
C GLU A 40 15.44 -13.38 -1.60
N GLN A 41 15.11 -13.73 -0.35
CA GLN A 41 13.84 -14.40 -0.03
C GLN A 41 12.62 -13.48 -0.13
N ILE A 42 12.80 -12.19 0.15
CA ILE A 42 11.76 -11.16 0.10
C ILE A 42 12.29 -9.94 -0.64
N PRO A 43 11.43 -9.16 -1.29
CA PRO A 43 11.80 -7.87 -1.84
C PRO A 43 12.30 -6.93 -0.74
N ARG A 44 13.12 -5.97 -1.13
CA ARG A 44 13.62 -4.97 -0.19
C ARG A 44 12.49 -4.04 0.26
N TRP A 45 12.64 -3.35 1.40
CA TRP A 45 11.67 -2.32 1.78
C TRP A 45 11.86 -1.05 0.94
N ALA A 46 10.80 -0.28 0.75
CA ALA A 46 10.86 1.03 0.11
C ALA A 46 9.95 2.01 0.86
N LEU A 47 10.53 3.05 1.44
CA LEU A 47 9.77 4.10 2.10
C LEU A 47 9.48 5.20 1.07
N ALA A 48 8.23 5.64 0.99
CA ALA A 48 7.82 6.69 0.07
C ALA A 48 7.05 7.79 0.81
N CYS A 49 7.17 9.01 0.32
CA CYS A 49 6.38 10.15 0.73
C CYS A 49 5.66 10.70 -0.49
N TYR A 50 4.34 10.77 -0.45
CA TYR A 50 3.49 11.28 -1.54
C TYR A 50 2.83 12.59 -1.13
N TRP A 51 2.79 13.60 -2.01
CA TRP A 51 2.09 14.86 -1.74
C TRP A 51 1.54 15.48 -3.01
N ARG A 52 0.51 16.33 -2.86
CA ARG A 52 -0.12 17.02 -3.99
C ARG A 52 0.66 18.28 -4.35
N LYS A 53 0.77 18.58 -5.65
CA LYS A 53 1.37 19.83 -6.14
C LYS A 53 0.56 21.08 -5.78
N ASP A 54 -0.75 20.93 -5.61
CA ASP A 54 -1.66 21.99 -5.17
C ASP A 54 -1.52 22.37 -3.68
N LYS A 55 -0.64 21.67 -2.94
CA LYS A 55 -0.33 21.86 -1.51
C LYS A 55 -1.46 21.46 -0.56
N GLU A 56 -2.53 20.85 -1.06
CA GLU A 56 -3.55 20.26 -0.20
C GLU A 56 -2.99 18.97 0.44
N PRO A 57 -3.19 18.76 1.76
CA PRO A 57 -2.62 17.60 2.43
C PRO A 57 -3.27 16.31 1.92
N ILE A 58 -2.44 15.29 1.67
CA ILE A 58 -2.94 13.91 1.53
C ILE A 58 -3.19 13.31 2.92
N TRP A 59 -2.34 13.69 3.89
CA TRP A 59 -2.42 13.26 5.28
C TRP A 59 -2.19 14.46 6.20
N GLU A 60 -3.18 14.83 6.99
CA GLU A 60 -3.16 16.07 7.79
C GLU A 60 -2.35 15.93 9.08
N ASP A 61 -2.60 14.87 9.85
CA ASP A 61 -2.17 14.78 11.24
C ASP A 61 -1.13 13.68 11.44
N GLU A 62 0.10 14.11 11.69
CA GLU A 62 1.26 13.24 11.85
C GLU A 62 1.11 12.22 12.99
N GLN A 63 0.26 12.50 13.99
CA GLN A 63 0.13 11.61 15.15
C GLN A 63 -0.48 10.25 14.81
N TRP A 64 -1.24 10.18 13.70
CA TRP A 64 -1.87 8.95 13.22
C TRP A 64 -0.96 8.12 12.32
N ILE A 65 0.23 8.62 11.99
CA ILE A 65 1.26 7.85 11.29
C ILE A 65 2.06 7.09 12.35
N ALA A 66 1.89 5.76 12.41
CA ALA A 66 2.59 4.97 13.42
C ALA A 66 4.11 4.99 13.21
N ASP A 67 4.85 4.98 14.32
CA ASP A 67 6.30 4.87 14.30
C ASP A 67 6.74 3.41 14.25
N GLU A 68 7.51 3.02 13.22
CA GLU A 68 8.07 1.67 13.10
C GLU A 68 9.03 1.29 14.24
N SER A 69 9.52 2.25 15.02
CA SER A 69 10.37 1.99 16.19
C SER A 69 9.58 1.73 17.48
N LYS A 70 8.26 1.92 17.48
CA LYS A 70 7.40 1.81 18.66
C LYS A 70 6.47 0.61 18.57
N ASP A 71 6.29 -0.04 19.71
CA ASP A 71 5.25 -1.03 19.94
C ASP A 71 4.06 -0.32 20.60
N TYR A 72 2.90 -0.32 19.93
CA TYR A 72 1.67 0.29 20.43
C TYR A 72 0.74 -0.73 21.12
N GLY A 73 1.12 -2.01 21.15
CA GLY A 73 0.33 -3.10 21.72
C GLY A 73 -0.92 -3.48 20.92
N HIS A 74 -1.01 -3.07 19.65
CA HIS A 74 -2.17 -3.38 18.81
C HIS A 74 -2.31 -4.88 18.54
N SER A 75 -3.52 -5.38 18.72
CA SER A 75 -3.89 -6.79 18.67
C SER A 75 -4.88 -7.09 17.55
N SER A 76 -5.20 -8.38 17.33
CA SER A 76 -6.22 -8.79 16.36
C SER A 76 -7.61 -8.23 16.70
N SER A 77 -7.94 -7.97 17.96
CA SER A 77 -9.22 -7.29 18.29
C SER A 77 -9.22 -5.84 17.82
N ASP A 78 -8.10 -5.12 17.93
CA ASP A 78 -7.99 -3.73 17.46
C ASP A 78 -8.07 -3.66 15.94
N ALA A 79 -7.41 -4.59 15.25
CA ALA A 79 -7.50 -4.72 13.79
C ALA A 79 -8.94 -4.98 13.33
N LYS A 80 -9.68 -5.86 14.01
CA LYS A 80 -11.11 -6.11 13.72
C LYS A 80 -11.96 -4.87 13.95
N HIS A 81 -11.72 -4.17 15.05
CA HIS A 81 -12.45 -2.97 15.41
C HIS A 81 -12.23 -1.85 14.37
N PHE A 82 -10.97 -1.63 13.99
CA PHE A 82 -10.58 -0.68 12.95
C PHE A 82 -11.20 -1.05 11.59
N ALA A 83 -11.11 -2.31 11.18
CA ALA A 83 -11.68 -2.78 9.92
C ALA A 83 -13.21 -2.58 9.85
N THR A 84 -13.91 -2.86 10.95
CA THR A 84 -15.36 -2.67 11.04
C THR A 84 -15.75 -1.19 10.97
N ALA A 85 -15.00 -0.33 11.68
CA ALA A 85 -15.23 1.11 11.65
C ALA A 85 -14.94 1.70 10.26
N LEU A 86 -13.86 1.28 9.60
CA LEU A 86 -13.54 1.72 8.25
C LEU A 86 -14.60 1.27 7.23
N ALA A 87 -15.07 0.02 7.32
CA ALA A 87 -16.14 -0.47 6.45
C ALA A 87 -17.39 0.44 6.56
N GLY A 88 -17.79 0.78 7.78
CA GLY A 88 -18.87 1.74 8.04
C GLY A 88 -18.60 3.13 7.48
N ALA A 89 -17.39 3.65 7.64
CA ALA A 89 -16.99 4.95 7.09
C ALA A 89 -16.96 4.97 5.56
N LEU A 90 -16.62 3.85 4.92
CA LEU A 90 -16.64 3.70 3.46
C LEU A 90 -18.05 3.49 2.91
N GLY A 91 -19.02 3.11 3.75
CA GLY A 91 -20.33 2.64 3.31
C GLY A 91 -20.30 1.23 2.71
N ALA A 92 -19.22 0.49 2.95
CA ALA A 92 -19.06 -0.91 2.55
C ALA A 92 -19.66 -1.82 3.63
N ASP A 93 -20.26 -2.94 3.21
CA ASP A 93 -20.87 -3.90 4.13
C ASP A 93 -19.77 -4.70 4.89
N PRO A 94 -19.70 -4.61 6.23
CA PRO A 94 -18.70 -5.33 7.02
C PRO A 94 -18.95 -6.84 7.08
N LYS A 95 -20.11 -7.35 6.66
CA LYS A 95 -20.42 -8.80 6.71
C LYS A 95 -19.48 -9.64 5.85
N TRP A 96 -18.90 -9.02 4.81
CA TRP A 96 -17.96 -9.67 3.89
C TRP A 96 -16.51 -9.69 4.39
N MET A 97 -16.27 -9.14 5.59
CA MET A 97 -14.96 -9.21 6.21
C MET A 97 -14.63 -10.65 6.63
N MET A 98 -13.43 -11.09 6.31
CA MET A 98 -12.92 -12.42 6.62
C MET A 98 -11.74 -12.35 7.57
N SER A 99 -11.58 -13.37 8.41
CA SER A 99 -10.37 -13.59 9.19
C SER A 99 -9.37 -14.41 8.35
N ALA A 100 -8.12 -13.97 8.34
CA ALA A 100 -7.04 -14.64 7.63
C ALA A 100 -6.15 -15.42 8.60
N TYR A 101 -5.69 -16.59 8.17
CA TYR A 101 -4.90 -17.53 8.96
C TYR A 101 -3.65 -17.95 8.19
N GLU A 102 -2.60 -18.35 8.91
CA GLU A 102 -1.48 -19.06 8.30
C GLU A 102 -1.90 -20.49 7.90
N ASP A 103 -1.40 -20.99 6.77
CA ASP A 103 -1.63 -22.37 6.33
C ASP A 103 -0.85 -23.35 7.23
N VAL A 104 -1.53 -23.84 8.28
CA VAL A 104 -0.97 -24.78 9.24
C VAL A 104 -0.56 -26.11 8.57
N PHE A 105 -1.33 -26.59 7.59
CA PHE A 105 -1.04 -27.87 6.93
C PHE A 105 0.25 -27.81 6.11
N HIS A 106 0.52 -26.69 5.44
CA HIS A 106 1.79 -26.47 4.76
C HIS A 106 2.98 -26.65 5.72
N TYR A 107 2.92 -26.01 6.89
CA TYR A 107 4.00 -26.08 7.87
C TYR A 107 4.13 -27.46 8.53
N LEU A 108 3.02 -28.15 8.83
CA LEU A 108 3.03 -29.52 9.34
C LEU A 108 3.59 -30.54 8.34
N LEU A 109 3.21 -30.44 7.06
CA LEU A 109 3.76 -31.29 6.01
C LEU A 109 5.26 -31.06 5.83
N ARG A 110 5.69 -29.81 5.96
CA ARG A 110 7.11 -29.44 5.91
C ARG A 110 7.88 -30.00 7.09
N GLU A 111 7.32 -29.91 8.30
CA GLU A 111 7.89 -30.53 9.51
C GLU A 111 8.06 -32.04 9.35
N ARG A 112 7.04 -32.75 8.85
CA ARG A 112 7.11 -34.19 8.59
C ARG A 112 8.21 -34.60 7.61
N ARG A 113 8.59 -33.71 6.69
CA ARG A 113 9.69 -33.93 5.73
C ARG A 113 11.07 -33.70 6.33
N LEU A 114 11.15 -33.17 7.55
CA LEU A 114 12.42 -33.08 8.25
C LEU A 114 12.99 -34.48 8.49
N PRO A 115 14.31 -34.66 8.39
CA PRO A 115 14.96 -35.91 8.76
C PRO A 115 14.59 -36.32 10.19
N SER A 116 14.52 -37.63 10.47
CA SER A 116 14.13 -38.17 11.78
C SER A 116 15.01 -37.72 12.95
N ASN A 117 16.19 -37.17 12.66
CA ASN A 117 17.13 -36.60 13.62
C ASN A 117 17.11 -35.05 13.65
N GLY A 118 16.12 -34.41 13.03
CA GLY A 118 15.90 -32.97 13.07
C GLY A 118 14.76 -32.61 14.01
N ASP A 119 15.07 -31.94 15.12
CA ASP A 119 14.06 -31.29 15.97
C ASP A 119 13.55 -30.02 15.26
N PRO A 120 12.25 -29.77 15.08
CA PRO A 120 11.75 -28.53 14.45
C PRO A 120 12.17 -27.24 15.17
N LEU A 121 12.26 -27.26 16.51
CA LEU A 121 12.58 -26.11 17.36
C LEU A 121 14.10 -25.92 17.55
N GLU A 122 14.86 -27.01 17.51
CA GLU A 122 16.34 -26.98 17.51
C GLU A 122 16.94 -27.27 16.13
N SER A 123 16.12 -27.23 15.07
CA SER A 123 16.57 -27.66 13.75
C SER A 123 17.71 -26.75 13.34
N ASN A 124 18.82 -27.40 13.01
CA ASN A 124 19.98 -26.76 12.41
C ASN A 124 19.65 -26.42 10.95
N LEU A 125 18.51 -25.76 10.72
CA LEU A 125 18.15 -25.15 9.45
C LEU A 125 19.32 -24.23 9.13
N LYS A 126 20.02 -24.56 8.04
CA LYS A 126 21.11 -23.75 7.51
C LYS A 126 20.66 -22.30 7.28
N ASP A 127 19.35 -22.11 7.12
CA ASP A 127 18.72 -20.83 6.92
C ASP A 127 18.20 -20.21 8.24
N PRO A 128 18.83 -19.13 8.74
CA PRO A 128 18.37 -18.42 9.94
C PRO A 128 17.00 -17.77 9.79
N TYR A 129 16.55 -17.44 8.56
CA TYR A 129 15.25 -16.81 8.33
C TYR A 129 14.11 -17.82 8.48
N GLU A 130 14.29 -19.04 7.97
CA GLU A 130 13.29 -20.10 8.12
C GLU A 130 13.09 -20.49 9.57
N ARG A 131 14.17 -20.56 10.34
CA ARG A 131 14.12 -20.78 11.78
C ARG A 131 13.35 -19.67 12.49
N ALA A 132 13.66 -18.41 12.19
CA ALA A 132 12.94 -17.26 12.77
C ALA A 132 11.43 -17.29 12.43
N ARG A 133 11.08 -17.70 11.20
CA ARG A 133 9.68 -17.87 10.79
C ARG A 133 8.97 -18.95 11.61
N LEU A 134 9.56 -20.14 11.72
CA LEU A 134 8.94 -21.23 12.50
C LEU A 134 8.79 -20.84 13.96
N THR A 135 9.81 -20.23 14.57
CA THR A 135 9.73 -19.72 15.94
C THR A 135 8.58 -18.72 16.10
N ARG A 136 8.43 -17.77 15.17
CA ARG A 136 7.32 -16.80 15.17
C ARG A 136 5.96 -17.49 15.08
N LEU A 137 5.79 -18.41 14.12
CA LEU A 137 4.53 -19.12 13.89
C LEU A 137 4.12 -19.97 15.11
N PHE A 138 5.05 -20.73 15.69
CA PHE A 138 4.76 -21.55 16.87
C PHE A 138 4.52 -20.71 18.13
N SER A 139 5.19 -19.55 18.27
CA SER A 139 4.97 -18.64 19.40
C SER A 139 3.63 -17.91 19.32
N GLN A 140 3.16 -17.59 18.10
CA GLN A 140 1.86 -16.97 17.86
C GLN A 140 0.69 -17.94 18.06
N GLY A 141 0.93 -19.26 17.96
CA GLY A 141 -0.10 -20.29 18.06
C GLY A 141 -0.67 -20.66 16.69
N LEU A 142 -0.66 -21.96 16.38
CA LEU A 142 -1.23 -22.47 15.12
C LEU A 142 -2.75 -22.32 15.15
N GLY A 143 -3.29 -21.54 14.22
CA GLY A 143 -4.74 -21.30 14.10
C GLY A 143 -5.22 -19.96 14.65
N GLU A 144 -4.32 -19.12 15.16
CA GLU A 144 -4.65 -17.74 15.52
C GLU A 144 -4.89 -16.86 14.29
N VAL A 145 -5.70 -15.82 14.47
CA VAL A 145 -6.02 -14.86 13.41
C VAL A 145 -4.83 -13.95 13.17
N VAL A 146 -4.28 -14.01 11.95
CA VAL A 146 -3.19 -13.13 11.48
C VAL A 146 -3.68 -11.71 11.27
N GLY A 147 -4.90 -11.56 10.73
CA GLY A 147 -5.49 -10.28 10.41
C GLY A 147 -6.84 -10.42 9.73
N PHE A 148 -7.37 -9.31 9.24
CA PHE A 148 -8.67 -9.23 8.60
C PHE A 148 -8.55 -8.76 7.16
N VAL A 149 -9.44 -9.26 6.30
CA VAL A 149 -9.49 -8.92 4.88
C VAL A 149 -10.90 -8.45 4.56
N LEU A 150 -11.01 -7.30 3.90
CA LEU A 150 -12.27 -6.80 3.38
C LEU A 150 -12.13 -6.66 1.86
N PRO A 151 -12.80 -7.52 1.07
CA PRO A 151 -12.92 -7.31 -0.37
C PRO A 151 -13.52 -5.94 -0.63
N LEU A 152 -12.84 -5.12 -1.42
CA LEU A 152 -13.17 -3.71 -1.56
C LEU A 152 -12.91 -3.25 -2.99
N LYS A 153 -13.92 -2.64 -3.60
CA LYS A 153 -13.85 -2.02 -4.92
C LYS A 153 -14.61 -0.69 -4.91
N ARG A 154 -14.14 0.28 -5.71
CA ARG A 154 -14.92 1.47 -6.04
C ARG A 154 -15.80 1.17 -7.26
N GLU A 155 -17.09 1.47 -7.16
CA GLU A 155 -18.04 1.36 -8.26
C GLU A 155 -18.62 2.71 -8.64
N GLY A 156 -18.85 2.92 -9.94
CA GLY A 156 -19.35 4.19 -10.48
C GLY A 156 -18.23 5.18 -10.76
N THR A 157 -18.59 6.34 -11.31
CA THR A 157 -17.64 7.40 -11.67
C THR A 157 -18.15 8.75 -11.16
N GLY A 158 -17.23 9.65 -10.80
CA GLY A 158 -17.58 10.99 -10.29
C GLY A 158 -18.45 10.94 -9.03
N ALA A 159 -19.52 11.73 -9.00
CA ALA A 159 -20.37 11.92 -7.82
C ALA A 159 -21.21 10.69 -7.43
N SER A 160 -21.39 9.71 -8.33
CA SER A 160 -22.11 8.46 -8.03
C SER A 160 -21.18 7.36 -7.54
N ALA A 161 -19.87 7.62 -7.47
CA ALA A 161 -18.91 6.62 -7.06
C ALA A 161 -19.12 6.23 -5.59
N ARG A 162 -19.13 4.92 -5.32
CA ARG A 162 -19.35 4.35 -3.99
C ARG A 162 -18.40 3.20 -3.74
N TRP A 163 -18.00 3.01 -2.49
CA TRP A 163 -17.27 1.80 -2.10
C TRP A 163 -18.26 0.65 -1.96
N ARG A 164 -17.85 -0.51 -2.45
CA ARG A 164 -18.59 -1.76 -2.34
C ARG A 164 -17.66 -2.87 -1.87
N SER A 165 -18.15 -3.65 -0.92
CA SER A 165 -17.60 -4.95 -0.54
C SER A 165 -18.49 -6.08 -1.07
N GLY A 166 -17.94 -7.29 -1.14
CA GLY A 166 -18.63 -8.44 -1.71
C GLY A 166 -18.03 -9.76 -1.28
N PRO A 167 -18.72 -10.89 -1.50
CA PRO A 167 -18.27 -12.19 -1.06
C PRO A 167 -17.03 -12.67 -1.80
N TRP A 168 -16.18 -13.39 -1.08
CA TRP A 168 -15.21 -14.31 -1.66
C TRP A 168 -15.69 -15.74 -1.49
N PHE A 169 -15.79 -16.45 -2.61
CA PHE A 169 -16.21 -17.85 -2.63
C PHE A 169 -14.97 -18.74 -2.60
N LEU A 170 -14.47 -19.00 -1.40
CA LEU A 170 -13.33 -19.88 -1.17
C LEU A 170 -13.79 -21.34 -1.17
N ARG A 171 -12.91 -22.26 -1.59
CA ARG A 171 -13.17 -23.70 -1.48
C ARG A 171 -13.21 -24.18 -0.03
N GLU A 172 -12.41 -23.54 0.81
CA GLU A 172 -12.32 -23.82 2.23
C GLU A 172 -13.19 -22.83 3.01
N GLU A 173 -13.68 -23.24 4.19
CA GLU A 173 -14.51 -22.37 5.04
C GLU A 173 -13.73 -21.17 5.60
N ARG A 174 -12.39 -21.19 5.55
CA ARG A 174 -11.50 -20.15 6.08
C ARG A 174 -10.54 -19.65 5.01
N LEU A 175 -10.09 -18.41 5.20
CA LEU A 175 -9.08 -17.78 4.35
C LEU A 175 -7.67 -18.11 4.88
N TYR A 176 -6.95 -18.99 4.18
CA TYR A 176 -5.55 -19.26 4.46
C TYR A 176 -4.64 -18.46 3.54
N LEU A 177 -3.63 -17.82 4.13
CA LEU A 177 -2.64 -17.05 3.41
C LEU A 177 -1.63 -17.98 2.74
N ILE A 178 -1.12 -17.55 1.58
CA ILE A 178 0.03 -18.17 0.94
C ILE A 178 1.22 -18.12 1.92
N PRO A 179 1.92 -19.24 2.18
CA PRO A 179 3.04 -19.28 3.12
C PRO A 179 4.16 -18.29 2.74
N GLY A 180 4.57 -17.43 3.67
CA GLY A 180 5.54 -16.38 3.37
C GLY A 180 5.81 -15.43 4.55
N ASP A 181 6.83 -14.58 4.39
CA ASP A 181 7.15 -13.50 5.35
C ASP A 181 6.70 -12.11 4.86
N SER A 182 6.14 -12.01 3.65
CA SER A 182 5.55 -10.78 3.15
C SER A 182 4.30 -10.39 3.96
N PRO A 183 3.92 -9.11 3.98
CA PRO A 183 2.60 -8.66 4.44
C PRO A 183 1.45 -9.53 3.96
N MET A 184 0.41 -9.68 4.78
CA MET A 184 -0.72 -10.57 4.48
C MET A 184 -1.40 -10.24 3.14
N GLY A 185 -1.45 -8.96 2.75
CA GLY A 185 -2.07 -8.54 1.50
C GLY A 185 -1.35 -9.03 0.24
N TYR A 186 -0.03 -9.26 0.29
CA TYR A 186 0.72 -9.90 -0.80
C TYR A 186 0.57 -11.43 -0.81
N ARG A 187 -0.05 -12.00 0.22
CA ARG A 187 -0.21 -13.45 0.43
C ARG A 187 -1.66 -13.90 0.32
N LEU A 188 -2.55 -13.05 -0.20
CA LEU A 188 -3.94 -13.41 -0.42
C LEU A 188 -4.04 -14.48 -1.53
N PRO A 189 -4.80 -15.57 -1.33
CA PRO A 189 -4.95 -16.65 -2.32
C PRO A 189 -5.96 -16.25 -3.41
N LEU A 190 -5.71 -15.18 -4.15
CA LEU A 190 -6.63 -14.66 -5.17
C LEU A 190 -6.94 -15.68 -6.28
N ASP A 191 -6.00 -16.58 -6.58
CA ASP A 191 -6.17 -17.68 -7.53
C ASP A 191 -7.17 -18.75 -7.07
N SER A 192 -7.56 -18.75 -5.79
CA SER A 192 -8.58 -19.64 -5.24
C SER A 192 -10.00 -19.12 -5.42
N LEU A 193 -10.15 -17.85 -5.84
CA LEU A 193 -11.45 -17.27 -6.16
C LEU A 193 -12.00 -17.90 -7.45
N PRO A 194 -13.33 -17.84 -7.68
CA PRO A 194 -13.90 -18.32 -8.92
C PRO A 194 -13.25 -17.67 -10.14
N TRP A 195 -12.98 -18.49 -11.15
CA TRP A 195 -12.32 -18.05 -12.37
C TRP A 195 -13.18 -17.04 -13.15
N VAL A 196 -12.52 -16.18 -13.91
CA VAL A 196 -13.14 -15.23 -14.85
C VAL A 196 -12.44 -15.38 -16.19
N THR A 197 -13.17 -15.18 -17.29
CA THR A 197 -12.54 -15.16 -18.62
C THR A 197 -11.52 -14.03 -18.72
N GLU A 198 -10.52 -14.20 -19.57
CA GLU A 198 -9.51 -13.15 -19.79
C GLU A 198 -10.15 -11.82 -20.23
N ALA A 199 -11.20 -11.86 -21.05
CA ALA A 199 -11.91 -10.67 -21.53
C ALA A 199 -12.72 -9.93 -20.45
N GLU A 200 -13.13 -10.63 -19.39
CA GLU A 200 -13.93 -10.06 -18.29
C GLU A 200 -13.09 -9.82 -17.02
N TYR A 201 -11.79 -10.16 -17.06
CA TYR A 201 -10.91 -9.89 -15.93
C TYR A 201 -10.81 -8.38 -15.69
N PRO A 202 -10.98 -7.90 -14.45
CA PRO A 202 -10.97 -6.47 -14.14
C PRO A 202 -9.53 -5.94 -14.12
N TYR A 203 -8.92 -5.79 -15.30
CA TYR A 203 -7.59 -5.20 -15.43
C TYR A 203 -7.63 -3.73 -15.06
N ILE A 204 -6.68 -3.31 -14.22
CA ILE A 204 -6.43 -1.89 -13.96
C ILE A 204 -5.62 -1.36 -15.14
N ILE A 205 -6.24 -0.49 -15.93
CA ILE A 205 -5.60 0.15 -17.08
C ILE A 205 -5.02 1.48 -16.60
N PRO A 206 -3.70 1.69 -16.68
CA PRO A 206 -3.10 2.97 -16.31
C PRO A 206 -3.68 4.11 -17.15
N ALA A 207 -3.92 5.24 -16.49
CA ALA A 207 -4.36 6.46 -17.16
C ALA A 207 -3.34 6.92 -18.22
N ASP A 208 -3.84 7.46 -19.33
CA ASP A 208 -2.99 8.01 -20.39
C ASP A 208 -2.21 9.22 -19.86
N PRO A 209 -0.86 9.20 -19.85
CA PRO A 209 -0.06 10.32 -19.37
C PRO A 209 -0.26 11.63 -20.15
N THR A 210 -0.81 11.56 -21.36
CA THR A 210 -1.03 12.70 -22.26
C THR A 210 -2.44 13.29 -22.20
N GLN A 211 -3.32 12.70 -21.38
CA GLN A 211 -4.67 13.24 -21.20
C GLN A 211 -4.66 14.61 -20.50
N THR A 212 -5.78 15.32 -20.61
CA THR A 212 -6.00 16.52 -19.80
C THR A 212 -6.39 16.11 -18.38
N TRP A 213 -5.66 16.63 -17.40
CA TRP A 213 -5.93 16.40 -15.98
C TRP A 213 -6.76 17.54 -15.42
N GLY A 214 -7.93 17.24 -14.87
CA GLY A 214 -8.71 18.20 -14.08
C GLY A 214 -8.09 18.43 -12.70
N ASP A 215 -8.66 19.34 -11.93
CA ASP A 215 -8.27 19.51 -10.53
C ASP A 215 -8.64 18.26 -9.71
N LEU A 216 -7.78 17.90 -8.76
CA LEU A 216 -8.12 16.88 -7.78
C LEU A 216 -9.26 17.39 -6.89
N PRO A 217 -10.15 16.50 -6.41
CA PRO A 217 -11.19 16.90 -5.48
C PRO A 217 -10.55 17.53 -4.24
N PRO A 218 -11.15 18.62 -3.72
CA PRO A 218 -10.71 19.18 -2.46
C PRO A 218 -10.87 18.13 -1.38
N ARG A 219 -9.93 18.11 -0.45
CA ARG A 219 -10.00 17.29 0.74
C ARG A 219 -11.17 17.79 1.59
N GLU A 220 -12.16 16.94 1.76
CA GLU A 220 -13.24 17.22 2.70
C GLU A 220 -12.69 17.15 4.14
N PRO A 221 -12.95 18.17 4.99
CA PRO A 221 -12.55 18.13 6.39
C PRO A 221 -13.09 16.89 7.09
N ILE A 222 -12.28 16.29 7.97
CA ILE A 222 -12.60 15.09 8.77
C ILE A 222 -14.03 15.14 9.37
N MET A 223 -14.45 16.29 9.90
CA MET A 223 -15.77 16.46 10.51
C MET A 223 -16.94 16.51 9.51
N GLN A 224 -16.70 16.94 8.27
CA GLN A 224 -17.73 17.04 7.24
C GLN A 224 -18.01 15.70 6.56
N VAL A 225 -16.98 14.89 6.29
CA VAL A 225 -17.14 13.52 5.75
C VAL A 225 -17.91 12.63 6.71
N ALA A 226 -17.55 12.65 8.01
CA ALA A 226 -18.24 11.87 9.03
C ALA A 226 -19.74 12.23 9.10
N ARG A 227 -20.08 13.52 8.98
CA ARG A 227 -21.47 13.99 8.93
C ARG A 227 -22.19 13.62 7.64
N SER A 228 -21.60 13.89 6.47
CA SER A 228 -22.22 13.61 5.17
C SER A 228 -22.49 12.11 4.99
N ARG A 229 -21.55 11.25 5.42
CA ARG A 229 -21.70 9.79 5.32
C ARG A 229 -22.62 9.20 6.38
N SER A 230 -22.64 9.75 7.61
CA SER A 230 -23.66 9.37 8.62
C SER A 230 -25.08 9.69 8.15
N GLN A 231 -25.27 10.83 7.49
CA GLN A 231 -26.55 11.22 6.89
C GLN A 231 -26.91 10.35 5.67
N ALA A 232 -25.93 10.01 4.81
CA ALA A 232 -26.14 9.10 3.69
C ALA A 232 -26.50 7.67 4.15
N ALA A 233 -25.84 7.16 5.18
CA ALA A 233 -26.14 5.85 5.77
C ALA A 233 -27.54 5.85 6.42
N ALA A 234 -27.92 6.92 7.13
CA ALA A 234 -29.26 7.07 7.69
C ALA A 234 -30.34 7.15 6.59
N ALA A 235 -30.09 7.90 5.51
CA ALA A 235 -31.01 8.02 4.38
C ALA A 235 -31.15 6.69 3.60
N ALA A 236 -30.07 5.93 3.43
CA ALA A 236 -30.12 4.60 2.85
C ALA A 236 -30.96 3.64 3.71
N HIS A 237 -30.80 3.69 5.04
CA HIS A 237 -31.53 2.84 5.97
C HIS A 237 -33.03 3.20 6.08
N ASP A 238 -33.39 4.47 5.95
CA ASP A 238 -34.79 4.92 5.86
C ASP A 238 -35.45 4.52 4.53
N SER A 239 -34.69 4.52 3.43
CA SER A 239 -35.20 4.08 2.12
C SER A 239 -35.53 2.58 2.07
N GLU A 240 -34.87 1.76 2.89
CA GLU A 240 -35.19 0.33 3.06
C GLU A 240 -36.41 0.10 3.98
N ARG A 241 -36.70 1.03 4.92
CA ARG A 241 -37.84 0.92 5.85
C ARG A 241 -39.16 1.42 5.28
N PHE A 242 -39.14 2.34 4.33
CA PHE A 242 -40.34 2.85 3.68
C PHE A 242 -40.21 2.74 2.15
N PRO A 243 -40.66 1.63 1.53
CA PRO A 243 -40.77 1.60 0.09
C PRO A 243 -41.83 2.63 -0.33
N ALA A 244 -41.38 3.70 -0.99
CA ALA A 244 -42.25 4.73 -1.52
C ALA A 244 -43.35 4.10 -2.38
N THR A 245 -44.60 4.30 -1.97
CA THR A 245 -45.79 3.86 -2.69
C THR A 245 -45.85 4.53 -4.07
N GLN A 246 -45.83 3.68 -5.09
CA GLN A 246 -46.33 3.86 -6.46
C GLN A 246 -45.70 4.98 -7.31
N SER A 247 -44.59 4.66 -8.00
CA SER A 247 -44.44 4.85 -9.47
C SER A 247 -42.97 4.64 -9.92
N SER A 248 -42.44 3.42 -9.84
CA SER A 248 -41.14 3.06 -10.45
C SER A 248 -40.93 1.53 -10.57
N ARG A 249 -41.93 0.81 -11.09
CA ARG A 249 -41.87 -0.66 -11.25
C ARG A 249 -40.81 -1.18 -12.25
N ALA A 250 -40.13 -0.31 -12.99
CA ALA A 250 -39.14 -0.71 -14.00
C ALA A 250 -37.67 -0.60 -13.54
N TRP A 251 -37.34 0.24 -12.54
CA TRP A 251 -35.95 0.49 -12.11
C TRP A 251 -35.57 -0.23 -10.79
N VAL A 252 -36.55 -0.57 -9.96
CA VAL A 252 -36.32 -1.28 -8.68
C VAL A 252 -36.02 -2.76 -8.92
N GLY A 253 -36.56 -3.35 -10.01
CA GLY A 253 -36.35 -4.76 -10.35
C GLY A 253 -34.89 -5.09 -10.65
N GLU A 254 -34.19 -4.22 -11.37
CA GLU A 254 -32.79 -4.41 -11.81
C GLU A 254 -31.79 -4.20 -10.66
N THR A 255 -32.06 -3.25 -9.76
CA THR A 255 -31.17 -2.95 -8.63
C THR A 255 -31.24 -4.01 -7.53
N VAL A 256 -32.44 -4.54 -7.25
CA VAL A 256 -32.61 -5.60 -6.22
C VAL A 256 -32.15 -6.97 -6.73
N THR A 257 -32.30 -7.27 -8.02
CA THR A 257 -31.76 -8.50 -8.62
C THR A 257 -30.24 -8.49 -8.67
N ALA A 258 -29.59 -7.37 -9.04
CA ALA A 258 -28.14 -7.26 -9.05
C ALA A 258 -27.49 -7.41 -7.66
N LEU A 259 -28.15 -6.93 -6.59
CA LEU A 259 -27.68 -7.11 -5.21
C LEU A 259 -27.77 -8.59 -4.78
N HIS A 260 -28.86 -9.29 -5.11
CA HIS A 260 -29.07 -10.70 -4.77
C HIS A 260 -28.20 -11.67 -5.60
N GLU A 261 -27.93 -11.37 -6.88
CA GLU A 261 -27.06 -12.21 -7.72
C GLU A 261 -25.61 -12.25 -7.22
N SER A 262 -25.14 -11.18 -6.57
CA SER A 262 -23.77 -11.09 -6.09
C SER A 262 -23.44 -11.97 -4.88
N GLU A 263 -24.45 -12.45 -4.15
CA GLU A 263 -24.28 -13.32 -2.97
C GLU A 263 -24.24 -14.81 -3.31
N ILE A 264 -24.62 -15.17 -4.54
CA ILE A 264 -24.70 -16.56 -4.98
C ILE A 264 -23.35 -16.96 -5.57
N PRO A 265 -22.76 -18.09 -5.14
CA PRO A 265 -21.54 -18.58 -5.76
C PRO A 265 -21.77 -18.81 -7.25
N PRO A 266 -20.84 -18.39 -8.13
CA PRO A 266 -20.98 -18.58 -9.56
C PRO A 266 -21.13 -20.08 -9.88
N THR A 267 -22.04 -20.37 -10.82
CA THR A 267 -22.33 -21.75 -11.23
C THR A 267 -21.09 -22.40 -11.86
N ALA A 268 -21.01 -23.73 -11.85
CA ALA A 268 -19.94 -24.45 -12.53
C ALA A 268 -19.82 -23.99 -14.01
N GLN A 269 -18.61 -23.67 -14.43
CA GLN A 269 -18.27 -23.15 -15.78
C GLN A 269 -18.86 -21.76 -16.13
N GLN A 270 -19.38 -21.01 -15.16
CA GLN A 270 -19.75 -19.61 -15.34
C GLN A 270 -18.58 -18.69 -14.98
N SER A 271 -18.33 -17.69 -15.84
CA SER A 271 -17.34 -16.65 -15.56
C SER A 271 -17.81 -15.73 -14.44
N ALA A 272 -16.95 -15.51 -13.45
CA ALA A 272 -17.30 -14.77 -12.24
C ALA A 272 -16.86 -13.29 -12.29
N LYS A 273 -17.39 -12.54 -13.26
CA LYS A 273 -17.03 -11.12 -13.49
C LYS A 273 -17.34 -10.21 -12.29
N ASP A 274 -18.41 -10.52 -11.54
CA ASP A 274 -18.93 -9.66 -10.47
C ASP A 274 -18.21 -9.86 -9.12
N VAL A 275 -17.34 -10.89 -9.03
CA VAL A 275 -16.51 -11.14 -7.85
C VAL A 275 -15.43 -10.07 -7.73
N ILE A 276 -15.40 -9.38 -6.59
CA ILE A 276 -14.38 -8.39 -6.28
C ILE A 276 -13.05 -9.12 -6.03
N ARG A 277 -11.99 -8.74 -6.75
CA ARG A 277 -10.66 -9.39 -6.68
C ARG A 277 -9.60 -8.54 -5.99
N THR A 278 -10.00 -7.39 -5.46
CA THR A 278 -9.17 -6.48 -4.67
C THR A 278 -9.63 -6.52 -3.21
N ALA A 279 -8.70 -6.37 -2.27
CA ALA A 279 -9.05 -6.31 -0.87
C ALA A 279 -8.09 -5.42 -0.08
N ILE A 280 -8.65 -4.72 0.90
CA ILE A 280 -7.89 -4.04 1.95
C ILE A 280 -7.66 -5.01 3.10
N CYS A 281 -6.46 -5.02 3.68
CA CYS A 281 -6.12 -5.92 4.78
C CYS A 281 -5.67 -5.16 6.02
N PHE A 282 -5.94 -5.75 7.18
CA PHE A 282 -5.65 -5.19 8.50
C PHE A 282 -4.83 -6.21 9.29
N GLU A 283 -3.54 -5.94 9.44
CA GLU A 283 -2.59 -6.86 10.05
C GLU A 283 -1.95 -6.22 11.29
N PRO A 284 -2.25 -6.71 12.51
CA PRO A 284 -1.45 -6.38 13.68
C PRO A 284 -0.10 -7.09 13.57
N ARG A 285 0.99 -6.32 13.44
CA ARG A 285 2.35 -6.84 13.32
C ARG A 285 3.27 -6.11 14.27
N GLU A 286 3.92 -6.86 15.16
CA GLU A 286 4.87 -6.31 16.15
C GLU A 286 4.28 -5.11 16.90
N GLY A 287 3.03 -5.26 17.36
CA GLY A 287 2.29 -4.26 18.14
C GLY A 287 1.84 -3.02 17.37
N ARG A 288 1.96 -3.01 16.04
CA ARG A 288 1.51 -1.93 15.15
C ARG A 288 0.40 -2.42 14.24
N LEU A 289 -0.53 -1.54 13.88
CA LEU A 289 -1.58 -1.87 12.91
C LEU A 289 -1.10 -1.49 11.49
N HIS A 290 -0.87 -2.49 10.66
CA HIS A 290 -0.55 -2.33 9.24
C HIS A 290 -1.82 -2.44 8.41
N ILE A 291 -2.04 -1.47 7.53
CA ILE A 291 -3.12 -1.46 6.57
C ILE A 291 -2.54 -1.64 5.19
N PHE A 292 -2.88 -2.76 4.55
CA PHE A 292 -2.49 -3.05 3.18
C PHE A 292 -3.54 -2.50 2.22
N LEU A 293 -3.15 -1.54 1.39
CA LEU A 293 -4.01 -0.93 0.38
C LEU A 293 -4.10 -1.82 -0.87
N PRO A 294 -5.31 -2.07 -1.40
CA PRO A 294 -5.48 -2.71 -2.69
C PRO A 294 -5.01 -1.79 -3.83
N PRO A 295 -4.71 -2.33 -5.02
CA PRO A 295 -4.51 -1.49 -6.19
C PRO A 295 -5.84 -0.79 -6.56
N LEU A 296 -5.75 0.50 -6.87
CA LEU A 296 -6.87 1.36 -7.26
C LEU A 296 -6.65 1.92 -8.67
N GLU A 297 -7.74 2.30 -9.34
CA GLU A 297 -7.70 2.78 -10.72
C GLU A 297 -7.32 4.26 -10.80
N GLY A 298 -7.91 5.10 -9.93
CA GLY A 298 -7.71 6.55 -9.93
C GLY A 298 -7.09 7.11 -8.65
N THR A 299 -6.47 8.29 -8.78
CA THR A 299 -5.92 9.06 -7.65
C THR A 299 -7.02 9.58 -6.74
N GLU A 300 -8.15 9.98 -7.30
CA GLU A 300 -9.31 10.50 -6.56
C GLU A 300 -9.85 9.45 -5.58
N GLU A 301 -9.90 8.20 -6.01
CA GLU A 301 -10.34 7.05 -5.20
C GLU A 301 -9.32 6.72 -4.11
N PHE A 302 -8.04 6.82 -4.45
CA PHE A 302 -6.96 6.69 -3.48
C PHE A 302 -7.07 7.77 -2.40
N LEU A 303 -7.24 9.04 -2.76
CA LEU A 303 -7.38 10.14 -1.80
C LEU A 303 -8.62 9.98 -0.91
N ASP A 304 -9.76 9.52 -1.46
CA ASP A 304 -10.96 9.24 -0.67
C ASP A 304 -10.72 8.12 0.36
N LEU A 305 -10.04 7.04 -0.04
CA LEU A 305 -9.69 5.95 0.87
C LEU A 305 -8.74 6.40 1.97
N ILE A 306 -7.69 7.16 1.62
CA ILE A 306 -6.73 7.68 2.60
C ILE A 306 -7.40 8.62 3.59
N ALA A 307 -8.27 9.52 3.13
CA ALA A 307 -9.04 10.39 4.01
C ALA A 307 -9.89 9.57 5.00
N CYS A 308 -10.58 8.51 4.53
CA CYS A 308 -11.37 7.64 5.40
C CYS A 308 -10.50 6.87 6.42
N LEU A 309 -9.30 6.45 6.02
CA LEU A 309 -8.34 5.77 6.90
C LEU A 309 -7.84 6.69 8.01
N GLU A 310 -7.45 7.91 7.67
CA GLU A 310 -6.99 8.90 8.65
C GLU A 310 -8.11 9.28 9.63
N GLN A 311 -9.34 9.45 9.13
CA GLN A 311 -10.50 9.70 9.97
C GLN A 311 -10.78 8.55 10.94
N THR A 312 -10.67 7.31 10.47
CA THR A 312 -10.88 6.12 11.29
C THR A 312 -9.78 6.00 12.35
N ALA A 313 -8.52 6.27 11.98
CA ALA A 313 -7.39 6.33 12.91
C ALA A 313 -7.61 7.38 14.00
N ALA A 314 -8.06 8.58 13.62
CA ALA A 314 -8.36 9.65 14.56
C ALA A 314 -9.54 9.31 15.49
N ALA A 315 -10.62 8.75 14.94
CA ALA A 315 -11.82 8.39 15.71
C ALA A 315 -11.54 7.28 16.74
N LEU A 316 -10.67 6.33 16.41
CA LEU A 316 -10.31 5.21 17.27
C LEU A 316 -9.07 5.47 18.12
N ASN A 317 -8.36 6.57 17.88
CA ASN A 317 -7.05 6.87 18.47
C ASN A 317 -6.03 5.74 18.23
N ILE A 318 -6.02 5.20 17.02
CA ILE A 318 -5.14 4.10 16.59
C ILE A 318 -4.25 4.60 15.45
N PRO A 319 -2.95 4.81 15.69
CA PRO A 319 -2.01 5.15 14.62
C PRO A 319 -1.74 3.92 13.73
N ILE A 320 -1.59 4.17 12.44
CA ILE A 320 -1.50 3.10 11.43
C ILE A 320 -0.27 3.24 10.53
N ILE A 321 0.14 2.12 9.94
CA ILE A 321 1.17 2.05 8.92
C ILE A 321 0.50 1.66 7.61
N LEU A 322 0.67 2.47 6.56
CA LEU A 322 0.12 2.21 5.25
C LEU A 322 1.14 1.50 4.35
N GLU A 323 0.75 0.36 3.80
CA GLU A 323 1.56 -0.47 2.89
C GLU A 323 0.70 -1.03 1.74
N GLY A 324 1.30 -1.84 0.86
CA GLY A 324 0.58 -2.47 -0.27
C GLY A 324 0.77 -1.73 -1.59
N SER A 325 -0.33 -1.50 -2.32
CA SER A 325 -0.27 -0.81 -3.61
C SER A 325 -0.16 0.71 -3.43
N PRO A 326 0.85 1.36 -4.04
CA PRO A 326 0.98 2.82 -4.02
C PRO A 326 -0.15 3.49 -4.84
N PRO A 327 -0.32 4.82 -4.74
CA PRO A 327 -1.22 5.53 -5.63
C PRO A 327 -0.85 5.29 -7.11
N PRO A 328 -1.84 5.25 -8.01
CA PRO A 328 -1.58 5.19 -9.44
C PRO A 328 -0.75 6.41 -9.89
N TYR A 329 -0.07 6.29 -11.03
CA TYR A 329 0.69 7.42 -11.57
C TYR A 329 -0.24 8.59 -11.90
N ASP A 330 0.10 9.77 -11.39
CA ASP A 330 -0.64 11.00 -11.62
C ASP A 330 0.33 12.20 -11.55
N PRO A 331 0.38 13.06 -12.59
CA PRO A 331 1.29 14.19 -12.61
C PRO A 331 1.00 15.24 -11.53
N ARG A 332 -0.19 15.23 -10.91
CA ARG A 332 -0.57 16.13 -9.81
C ARG A 332 0.02 15.69 -8.47
N ILE A 333 0.54 14.47 -8.38
CA ILE A 333 1.17 13.89 -7.18
C ILE A 333 2.69 13.84 -7.37
N GLN A 334 3.43 14.36 -6.39
CA GLN A 334 4.87 14.18 -6.29
C GLN A 334 5.21 13.04 -5.33
N VAL A 335 6.38 12.44 -5.54
CA VAL A 335 6.88 11.35 -4.71
C VAL A 335 8.36 11.50 -4.44
N LEU A 336 8.75 11.21 -3.20
CA LEU A 336 10.13 11.01 -2.76
C LEU A 336 10.24 9.60 -2.20
N LYS A 337 11.33 8.88 -2.51
CA LYS A 337 11.55 7.50 -2.02
C LYS A 337 12.89 7.34 -1.34
N VAL A 338 12.91 6.59 -0.24
CA VAL A 338 14.12 6.17 0.48
C VAL A 338 14.17 4.64 0.44
N THR A 339 15.21 4.08 -0.19
CA THR A 339 15.34 2.65 -0.45
C THR A 339 16.70 2.11 -0.01
N PRO A 340 16.82 0.85 0.41
CA PRO A 340 18.07 0.25 0.81
C PRO A 340 18.81 -0.36 -0.38
N ASP A 341 20.10 -0.04 -0.47
CA ASP A 341 21.04 -0.73 -1.35
C ASP A 341 22.21 -1.32 -0.56
N PRO A 342 22.97 -2.29 -1.08
CA PRO A 342 24.06 -2.90 -0.33
C PRO A 342 25.07 -1.85 0.12
N GLY A 343 25.22 -1.68 1.44
CA GLY A 343 26.13 -0.69 2.02
C GLY A 343 25.68 0.78 1.99
N VAL A 344 24.58 1.13 1.32
CA VAL A 344 24.10 2.53 1.18
C VAL A 344 22.58 2.66 1.34
N ILE A 345 22.11 3.89 1.50
CA ILE A 345 20.68 4.26 1.39
C ILE A 345 20.57 5.11 0.12
N GLU A 346 19.66 4.73 -0.76
CA GLU A 346 19.33 5.47 -1.98
C GLU A 346 18.13 6.39 -1.67
N VAL A 347 18.23 7.67 -2.05
CA VAL A 347 17.14 8.63 -1.92
C VAL A 347 16.82 9.18 -3.31
N ASN A 348 15.61 8.92 -3.77
CA ASN A 348 15.05 9.45 -5.01
C ASN A 348 14.20 10.67 -4.67
N LEU A 349 14.66 11.85 -5.08
CA LEU A 349 13.97 13.13 -4.86
C LEU A 349 12.93 13.39 -5.95
N GLN A 350 11.98 14.29 -5.64
CA GLN A 350 11.04 14.83 -6.61
C GLN A 350 11.75 15.56 -7.77
N PRO A 351 11.14 15.64 -8.96
CA PRO A 351 11.66 16.46 -10.06
C PRO A 351 11.81 17.93 -9.64
N ALA A 352 12.93 18.55 -10.03
CA ALA A 352 13.16 19.99 -9.88
C ALA A 352 12.93 20.71 -11.22
N ALA A 353 12.26 21.86 -11.19
CA ALA A 353 11.96 22.66 -12.37
C ALA A 353 13.11 23.63 -12.77
N SER A 354 14.08 23.83 -11.88
CA SER A 354 15.22 24.73 -12.10
C SER A 354 16.51 24.20 -11.47
N TRP A 355 17.65 24.77 -11.89
CA TRP A 355 18.95 24.45 -11.29
C TRP A 355 19.03 24.87 -9.82
N ASP A 356 18.49 26.05 -9.49
CA ASP A 356 18.50 26.55 -8.11
C ASP A 356 17.70 25.62 -7.18
N GLU A 357 16.53 25.17 -7.63
CA GLU A 357 15.73 24.16 -6.92
C GLU A 357 16.47 22.82 -6.77
N LEU A 358 17.19 22.38 -7.80
CA LEU A 358 18.01 21.15 -7.71
C LEU A 358 19.10 21.27 -6.65
N VAL A 359 19.77 22.43 -6.58
CA VAL A 359 20.81 22.70 -5.56
C VAL A 359 20.17 22.73 -4.17
N GLU A 360 19.04 23.41 -3.99
CA GLU A 360 18.31 23.47 -2.73
C GLU A 360 17.85 22.08 -2.25
N ASN A 361 17.24 21.29 -3.13
CA ASN A 361 16.78 19.94 -2.83
C ASN A 361 17.94 19.03 -2.40
N THR A 362 19.07 19.09 -3.11
CA THR A 362 20.25 18.26 -2.84
C THR A 362 20.94 18.65 -1.54
N THR A 363 21.13 19.95 -1.30
CA THR A 363 21.75 20.47 -0.07
C THR A 363 20.90 20.21 1.16
N THR A 364 19.57 20.37 1.05
CA THR A 364 18.62 20.00 2.11
C THR A 364 18.68 18.52 2.42
N LEU A 365 18.75 17.64 1.41
CA LEU A 365 18.93 16.20 1.62
C LEU A 365 20.20 15.91 2.43
N TYR A 366 21.33 16.55 2.10
CA TYR A 366 22.59 16.34 2.81
C TYR A 366 22.53 16.82 4.27
N GLU A 367 21.90 17.96 4.52
CA GLU A 367 21.68 18.48 5.87
C GLU A 367 20.82 17.49 6.71
N GLU A 368 19.68 17.05 6.18
CA GLU A 368 18.78 16.14 6.90
C GLU A 368 19.38 14.73 7.09
N ALA A 369 20.18 14.26 6.12
CA ALA A 369 20.96 13.04 6.25
C ALA A 369 22.02 13.17 7.36
N HIS A 370 22.74 14.28 7.41
CA HIS A 370 23.74 14.54 8.44
C HIS A 370 23.09 14.54 9.85
N LEU A 371 21.93 15.17 10.00
CA LEU A 371 21.18 15.22 11.26
C LEU A 371 20.64 13.84 11.71
N THR A 372 20.58 12.86 10.80
CA THR A 372 20.27 11.45 11.10
C THR A 372 21.52 10.56 11.18
N ARG A 373 22.72 11.17 11.28
CA ARG A 373 24.02 10.47 11.33
C ARG A 373 24.33 9.64 10.09
N LEU A 374 23.72 9.98 8.96
CA LEU A 374 24.05 9.46 7.64
C LEU A 374 25.02 10.43 6.95
N THR A 375 25.95 9.88 6.17
CA THR A 375 26.90 10.67 5.38
C THR A 375 27.02 10.07 3.97
N THR A 376 27.40 10.89 3.01
CA THR A 376 27.72 10.51 1.64
C THR A 376 29.19 10.07 1.48
N GLU A 377 29.88 9.88 2.59
CA GLU A 377 31.29 9.49 2.65
C GLU A 377 31.46 8.06 3.18
N LYS A 378 32.49 7.38 2.73
CA LYS A 378 32.89 6.07 3.27
C LYS A 378 34.38 6.06 3.50
N PHE A 379 34.80 5.58 4.67
CA PHE A 379 36.20 5.46 5.02
C PHE A 379 36.59 3.99 5.10
N MET A 380 37.75 3.67 4.55
CA MET A 380 38.42 2.39 4.77
C MET A 380 38.91 2.30 6.22
N VAL A 381 39.25 1.09 6.68
CA VAL A 381 39.73 0.88 8.07
C VAL A 381 40.99 1.70 8.38
N ASP A 382 41.81 2.01 7.36
CA ASP A 382 43.00 2.85 7.47
C ASP A 382 42.71 4.37 7.39
N GLY A 383 41.43 4.76 7.39
CA GLY A 383 40.99 6.16 7.35
C GLY A 383 40.99 6.79 5.96
N ARG A 384 41.34 6.06 4.89
CA ARG A 384 41.26 6.61 3.53
C ARG A 384 39.81 6.77 3.10
N HIS A 385 39.49 7.94 2.58
CA HIS A 385 38.20 8.21 1.95
C HIS A 385 38.06 7.41 0.66
N THR A 386 36.92 6.74 0.49
CA THR A 386 36.53 6.01 -0.71
C THR A 386 35.10 6.36 -1.07
N GLY A 387 34.72 6.19 -2.34
CA GLY A 387 33.32 6.28 -2.73
C GLY A 387 32.46 5.31 -1.93
N THR A 388 31.24 5.74 -1.59
CA THR A 388 30.26 4.91 -0.87
C THR A 388 29.89 3.64 -1.63
N GLY A 389 30.06 3.67 -2.96
CA GLY A 389 29.60 2.64 -3.90
C GLY A 389 28.21 2.94 -4.46
N GLY A 390 27.54 4.00 -3.98
CA GLY A 390 26.31 4.54 -4.57
C GLY A 390 26.63 5.63 -5.59
N GLY A 391 25.88 5.66 -6.70
CA GLY A 391 25.96 6.71 -7.72
C GLY A 391 25.01 7.86 -7.44
N ASN A 392 25.34 9.06 -7.95
CA ASN A 392 24.43 10.20 -7.99
C ASN A 392 23.84 10.30 -9.41
N HIS A 393 22.78 9.53 -9.66
CA HIS A 393 22.14 9.52 -10.98
C HIS A 393 21.28 10.78 -11.17
N ILE A 394 21.44 11.43 -12.32
CA ILE A 394 20.58 12.55 -12.73
C ILE A 394 19.65 12.04 -13.82
N ILE A 395 18.34 12.18 -13.60
CA ILE A 395 17.32 11.89 -14.60
C ILE A 395 16.91 13.23 -15.23
N LEU A 396 17.01 13.32 -16.55
CA LEU A 396 16.66 14.50 -17.33
C LEU A 396 15.42 14.21 -18.19
N GLY A 397 14.44 15.10 -18.14
CA GLY A 397 13.17 14.95 -18.85
C GLY A 397 12.34 16.22 -18.81
N GLY A 398 11.10 16.11 -19.31
CA GLY A 398 10.07 17.12 -19.12
C GLY A 398 9.01 16.63 -18.13
N GLU A 399 8.15 17.54 -17.66
CA GLU A 399 7.02 17.20 -16.78
C GLU A 399 6.04 16.23 -17.43
N THR A 400 5.79 16.42 -18.73
CA THR A 400 5.06 15.48 -19.57
C THR A 400 5.96 14.95 -20.70
N PRO A 401 5.61 13.81 -21.32
CA PRO A 401 6.31 13.34 -22.53
C PRO A 401 6.38 14.41 -23.62
N SER A 402 5.31 15.21 -23.79
CA SER A 402 5.27 16.34 -24.73
C SER A 402 6.22 17.48 -24.37
N ASP A 403 6.52 17.70 -23.10
CA ASP A 403 7.43 18.77 -22.66
C ASP A 403 8.90 18.37 -22.72
N SER A 404 9.20 17.08 -22.80
CA SER A 404 10.58 16.58 -22.82
C SER A 404 11.36 17.12 -24.02
N ALA A 405 12.40 17.91 -23.74
CA ALA A 405 13.30 18.42 -24.77
C ALA A 405 14.02 17.28 -25.51
N LEU A 406 14.33 16.18 -24.82
CA LEU A 406 15.01 15.02 -25.40
C LEU A 406 14.09 14.22 -26.34
N LEU A 407 12.78 14.15 -26.05
CA LEU A 407 11.81 13.50 -26.94
C LEU A 407 11.47 14.39 -28.15
N ARG A 408 11.34 15.70 -27.94
CA ARG A 408 11.08 16.66 -29.04
C ARG A 408 12.29 16.86 -29.95
N ARG A 409 13.50 16.80 -29.39
CA ARG A 409 14.78 17.00 -30.08
C ARG A 409 15.79 15.90 -29.71
N PRO A 410 15.64 14.69 -30.27
CA PRO A 410 16.56 13.57 -29.99
C PRO A 410 18.02 13.85 -30.33
N ASP A 411 18.28 14.81 -31.23
CA ASP A 411 19.62 15.29 -31.58
C ASP A 411 20.36 15.94 -30.38
N LEU A 412 19.64 16.53 -29.43
CA LEU A 412 20.22 17.08 -28.20
C LEU A 412 20.84 15.98 -27.34
N LEU A 413 20.18 14.82 -27.21
CA LEU A 413 20.72 13.68 -26.46
C LEU A 413 22.05 13.22 -27.06
N ARG A 414 22.12 13.11 -28.39
CA ARG A 414 23.37 12.76 -29.09
C ARG A 414 24.46 13.81 -28.82
N SER A 415 24.13 15.10 -28.91
CA SER A 415 25.09 16.18 -28.68
C SER A 415 25.63 16.16 -27.25
N MET A 416 24.75 15.96 -26.26
CA MET A 416 25.10 15.89 -24.84
C MET A 416 25.99 14.68 -24.53
N LEU A 417 25.65 13.49 -25.05
CA LEU A 417 26.49 12.30 -24.90
C LEU A 417 27.85 12.47 -25.58
N THR A 418 27.91 13.15 -26.72
CA THR A 418 29.17 13.42 -27.42
C THR A 418 30.05 14.36 -26.60
N TYR A 419 29.48 15.44 -26.07
CA TYR A 419 30.20 16.44 -25.27
C TYR A 419 30.80 15.90 -23.97
N TRP A 420 30.18 14.90 -23.34
CA TRP A 420 30.72 14.31 -22.11
C TRP A 420 31.67 13.13 -22.33
N ASN A 421 31.65 12.50 -23.49
CA ASN A 421 32.53 11.37 -23.81
C ASN A 421 33.75 11.76 -24.65
N HIS A 422 33.78 12.96 -25.22
CA HIS A 422 34.87 13.53 -26.00
C HIS A 422 35.24 14.90 -25.47
#